data_AF-A0A7X0CET3-F1
#
_entry.id   AF-A0A7X0CET3-F1
#
_cell.length_a   1.000
_cell.length_b   1.000
_cell.length_c   1.000
_cell.angle_alpha   90.00
_cell.angle_beta   90.00
_cell.angle_gamma   90.00
#
_symmetry.space_group_name_H-M   'P 1'
#
loop_
_entity.id
_entity.type
_entity.pdbx_description
1 polymer ?
#
loop_
_entity_poly.entity_id
_entity_poly.type
_entity_poly.pdbx_seq_one_letter_code
_entity_poly.pdbx_strand_id
1 'polypeptide(L)'
;MKSIFAALALAVLAGCTTTAPTTPKYDTTYDAVGQSSRARFLVLHYTVANTPASIKILTQQQVSSHYLLTDEAQPKIYRLVDENRAAWHAGNSSWKNFTQLNNSSIGIEIVNAGWKDTPQGRVYAPFPQAQMDALLPLVKDIVARHGIAPENVLGHSDIAPLRKQDPGPQFPWQRLAQEGLILWPDANRVAAVRPAFEALLPDVAWFQRKLATHGFGLVQSGAYDEATRTTLAAFQMKYRPRDISGVADAETAALLEVLTTPANTPPPVVPAALAPVAPVAPTAMPAPAPAPMPMSTPTPTPTPTLPEPTPVLPVEPTPETAPAPATPVITTP
;
A
#
# COMPACT_ATOMS: atom_id res chain seq x y z
N MET A 1 -93.99 26.03 6.71
CA MET A 1 -94.41 24.65 6.36
C MET A 1 -93.12 23.89 6.01
N LYS A 2 -92.51 23.18 6.97
CA LYS A 2 -92.56 21.70 7.08
C LYS A 2 -92.38 20.99 5.73
N SER A 3 -91.20 20.45 5.46
CA SER A 3 -90.95 19.06 5.01
C SER A 3 -89.43 18.83 4.79
N ILE A 4 -88.77 18.08 5.68
CA ILE A 4 -88.29 16.68 5.49
C ILE A 4 -86.91 16.67 4.81
N PHE A 5 -85.81 16.62 5.58
CA PHE A 5 -85.09 15.42 6.05
C PHE A 5 -84.49 14.56 4.93
N ALA A 6 -83.23 14.18 5.14
CA ALA A 6 -82.44 13.17 4.41
C ALA A 6 -81.65 13.62 3.18
N ALA A 7 -80.51 14.24 3.42
CA ALA A 7 -79.27 13.85 2.73
C ALA A 7 -78.14 13.94 3.76
N LEU A 8 -78.07 12.85 4.52
CA LEU A 8 -77.02 12.39 5.40
C LEU A 8 -75.68 13.11 5.20
N ALA A 9 -75.23 13.75 6.29
CA ALA A 9 -73.87 14.15 6.48
C ALA A 9 -72.95 12.92 6.30
N LEU A 10 -72.33 12.80 5.12
CA LEU A 10 -71.14 11.99 4.93
C LEU A 10 -69.91 12.83 5.30
N ALA A 11 -69.95 13.35 6.52
CA ALA A 11 -68.75 13.81 7.19
C ALA A 11 -68.13 12.59 7.87
N VAL A 12 -66.81 12.47 7.71
CA VAL A 12 -65.91 11.64 8.52
C VAL A 12 -65.97 10.14 8.21
N LEU A 13 -65.06 9.68 7.35
CA LEU A 13 -64.22 8.48 7.57
C LEU A 13 -63.26 8.28 6.39
N ALA A 14 -62.57 9.35 5.97
CA ALA A 14 -61.25 9.14 5.39
C ALA A 14 -60.36 8.71 6.56
N GLY A 15 -60.38 7.42 6.85
CA GLY A 15 -59.47 6.82 7.81
C GLY A 15 -58.06 7.13 7.34
N CYS A 16 -57.42 8.07 8.01
CA CYS A 16 -55.97 8.18 8.02
C CYS A 16 -55.47 6.84 8.60
N THR A 17 -55.29 5.84 7.74
CA THR A 17 -54.43 4.71 8.05
C THR A 17 -53.02 5.26 8.07
N THR A 18 -52.66 5.91 9.18
CA THR A 18 -51.27 6.08 9.57
C THR A 18 -50.74 4.66 9.75
N THR A 19 -50.22 4.09 8.67
CA THR A 19 -49.37 2.91 8.74
C THR A 19 -48.31 3.25 9.77
N ALA A 20 -48.40 2.61 10.94
CA ALA A 20 -47.42 2.78 11.98
C ALA A 20 -46.03 2.59 11.34
N PRO A 21 -45.04 3.46 11.63
CA PRO A 21 -43.72 3.31 11.06
C PRO A 21 -43.25 1.87 11.28
N THR A 22 -42.99 1.15 10.20
CA THR A 22 -42.51 -0.24 10.22
C THR A 22 -41.08 -0.36 10.74
N THR A 23 -40.48 0.74 11.18
CA THR A 23 -39.16 0.79 11.79
C THR A 23 -39.21 0.18 13.20
N PRO A 24 -38.32 -0.78 13.51
CA PRO A 24 -38.18 -1.31 14.86
C PRO A 24 -37.93 -0.19 15.88
N LYS A 25 -38.53 -0.31 17.08
CA LYS A 25 -38.19 0.56 18.22
C LYS A 25 -36.97 -0.04 18.93
N TYR A 26 -35.83 0.63 18.84
CA TYR A 26 -34.63 0.24 19.57
C TYR A 26 -34.64 0.86 20.97
N ASP A 27 -34.29 0.07 21.98
CA ASP A 27 -33.99 0.57 23.33
C ASP A 27 -32.50 0.91 23.40
N THR A 28 -32.19 2.20 23.60
CA THR A 28 -30.82 2.74 23.67
C THR A 28 -30.46 3.20 25.08
N THR A 29 -31.04 2.60 26.11
CA THR A 29 -30.78 2.96 27.52
C THR A 29 -29.33 2.68 27.96
N TYR A 30 -28.64 1.76 27.28
CA TYR A 30 -27.29 1.33 27.63
C TYR A 30 -26.32 1.54 26.47
N ASP A 31 -25.14 2.09 26.77
CA ASP A 31 -24.00 2.18 25.86
C ASP A 31 -22.87 1.27 26.33
N ALA A 32 -22.27 0.56 25.38
CA ALA A 32 -21.10 -0.26 25.66
C ALA A 32 -19.84 0.61 25.77
N VAL A 33 -19.04 0.40 26.82
CA VAL A 33 -17.70 1.01 26.95
C VAL A 33 -16.72 0.42 25.92
N GLY A 34 -16.87 -0.86 25.59
CA GLY A 34 -16.02 -1.59 24.64
C GLY A 34 -16.32 -1.25 23.18
N GLN A 35 -16.11 0.00 22.78
CA GLN A 35 -16.26 0.47 21.41
C GLN A 35 -15.10 1.39 21.00
N SER A 36 -14.87 1.51 19.69
CA SER A 36 -13.86 2.38 19.13
C SER A 36 -14.27 2.83 17.72
N SER A 37 -13.49 3.73 17.13
CA SER A 37 -13.71 4.11 15.73
C SER A 37 -13.52 2.93 14.77
N ARG A 38 -14.26 2.93 13.66
CA ARG A 38 -14.06 2.00 12.54
C ARG A 38 -12.87 2.40 11.67
N ALA A 39 -12.59 3.70 11.56
CA ALA A 39 -11.40 4.18 10.88
C ALA A 39 -10.18 3.99 11.80
N ARG A 40 -9.27 3.12 11.38
CA ARG A 40 -8.03 2.74 12.08
C ARG A 40 -6.77 3.23 11.37
N PHE A 41 -6.89 3.57 10.08
CA PHE A 41 -5.79 3.98 9.21
C PHE A 41 -6.10 5.32 8.54
N LEU A 42 -5.05 6.03 8.19
CA LEU A 42 -5.07 7.15 7.26
C LEU A 42 -4.11 6.85 6.12
N VAL A 43 -4.60 6.89 4.88
CA VAL A 43 -3.79 6.60 3.69
C VAL A 43 -3.69 7.85 2.82
N LEU A 44 -2.46 8.26 2.53
CA LEU A 44 -2.12 9.41 1.70
C LEU A 44 -1.80 8.97 0.27
N HIS A 45 -2.30 9.72 -0.69
CA HIS A 45 -2.21 9.47 -2.13
C HIS A 45 -1.79 10.75 -2.87
N TYR A 46 -1.37 10.60 -4.12
CA TYR A 46 -1.40 11.70 -5.09
C TYR A 46 -2.27 11.31 -6.29
N THR A 47 -2.76 12.32 -7.01
CA THR A 47 -3.73 12.10 -8.09
C THR A 47 -3.14 11.81 -9.47
N VAL A 48 -1.89 12.22 -9.76
CA VAL A 48 -1.32 12.24 -11.13
C VAL A 48 -2.19 13.02 -12.12
N ALA A 49 -2.92 14.03 -11.63
CA ALA A 49 -3.87 14.81 -12.41
C ALA A 49 -3.96 16.23 -11.84
N ASN A 50 -4.44 17.18 -12.65
CA ASN A 50 -4.77 18.51 -12.16
C ASN A 50 -6.09 18.50 -11.35
N THR A 51 -6.39 19.61 -10.68
CA THR A 51 -7.58 19.73 -9.81
C THR A 51 -8.91 19.36 -10.52
N PRO A 52 -9.28 19.93 -11.69
CA PRO A 52 -10.53 19.57 -12.36
C PRO A 52 -10.65 18.10 -12.74
N ALA A 53 -9.57 17.50 -13.26
CA ALA A 53 -9.55 16.09 -13.61
C ALA A 53 -9.64 15.19 -12.37
N SER A 54 -8.94 15.55 -11.29
CA SER A 54 -8.99 14.82 -10.00
C SER A 54 -10.41 14.79 -9.43
N ILE A 55 -11.11 15.93 -9.43
CA ILE A 55 -12.52 16.00 -9.00
C ILE A 55 -13.37 15.05 -9.84
N LYS A 56 -13.24 15.08 -11.17
CA LYS A 56 -14.01 14.20 -12.06
C LYS A 56 -13.75 12.72 -11.77
N ILE A 57 -12.48 12.33 -11.63
CA ILE A 57 -12.08 10.95 -11.36
C ILE A 57 -12.68 10.48 -10.03
N LEU A 58 -12.51 11.25 -8.96
CA LEU A 58 -12.88 10.86 -7.61
C LEU A 58 -14.39 10.97 -7.30
N THR A 59 -15.17 11.55 -8.20
CA THR A 59 -16.63 11.71 -8.02
C THR A 59 -17.47 10.98 -9.06
N GLN A 60 -16.91 10.61 -10.22
CA GLN A 60 -17.66 10.05 -11.35
C GLN A 60 -17.14 8.69 -11.83
N GLN A 61 -16.04 8.17 -11.28
CA GLN A 61 -15.48 6.86 -11.64
C GLN A 61 -15.53 5.88 -10.46
N GLN A 62 -15.04 4.65 -10.68
CA GLN A 62 -15.01 3.59 -9.66
C GLN A 62 -13.81 3.71 -8.71
N VAL A 63 -13.41 4.93 -8.39
CA VAL A 63 -12.41 5.29 -7.39
C VAL A 63 -12.87 6.55 -6.67
N SER A 64 -12.59 6.65 -5.38
CA SER A 64 -12.97 7.83 -4.58
C SER A 64 -12.05 7.95 -3.36
N SER A 65 -11.99 9.16 -2.80
CA SER A 65 -11.31 9.43 -1.53
C SER A 65 -12.26 10.16 -0.60
N HIS A 66 -11.94 10.19 0.70
CA HIS A 66 -12.70 10.99 1.66
C HIS A 66 -12.41 12.47 1.44
N TYR A 67 -11.14 12.79 1.20
CA TYR A 67 -10.67 14.15 0.98
C TYR A 67 -9.87 14.28 -0.31
N LEU A 68 -9.98 15.45 -0.95
CA LEU A 68 -9.11 15.92 -2.03
C LEU A 68 -8.54 17.28 -1.66
N LEU A 69 -7.21 17.42 -1.70
CA LEU A 69 -6.49 18.67 -1.45
C LEU A 69 -5.93 19.24 -2.76
N THR A 70 -6.32 20.46 -3.13
CA THR A 70 -5.90 21.10 -4.39
C THR A 70 -4.48 21.68 -4.34
N ASP A 71 -3.94 22.06 -5.49
CA ASP A 71 -2.57 22.57 -5.69
C ASP A 71 -2.49 24.08 -6.00
N GLU A 72 -3.61 24.80 -5.86
CA GLU A 72 -3.67 26.24 -6.04
C GLU A 72 -2.96 27.00 -4.89
N ALA A 73 -2.67 28.30 -5.09
CA ALA A 73 -1.94 29.11 -4.09
C ALA A 73 -2.61 29.17 -2.71
N GLN A 74 -3.95 29.05 -2.67
CA GLN A 74 -4.73 28.82 -1.46
C GLN A 74 -5.46 27.48 -1.58
N PRO A 75 -4.83 26.36 -1.16
CA PRO A 75 -5.40 25.04 -1.33
C PRO A 75 -6.78 24.91 -0.70
N LYS A 76 -7.68 24.24 -1.43
CA LYS A 76 -9.00 23.85 -0.95
C LYS A 76 -8.98 22.39 -0.58
N ILE A 77 -9.68 22.08 0.51
CA ILE A 77 -9.96 20.71 0.93
C ILE A 77 -11.41 20.41 0.58
N TYR A 78 -11.63 19.48 -0.33
CA TYR A 78 -12.96 18.94 -0.62
C TYR A 78 -13.17 17.68 0.21
N ARG A 79 -14.32 17.58 0.89
CA ARG A 79 -14.81 16.30 1.44
C ARG A 79 -15.73 15.65 0.43
N LEU A 80 -15.28 14.59 -0.21
CA LEU A 80 -16.00 13.91 -1.30
C LEU A 80 -16.82 12.71 -0.80
N VAL A 81 -16.36 12.04 0.26
CA VAL A 81 -17.06 10.93 0.91
C VAL A 81 -17.05 11.18 2.42
N ASP A 82 -18.21 11.05 3.07
CA ASP A 82 -18.29 11.12 4.53
C ASP A 82 -17.50 9.97 5.16
N GLU A 83 -16.77 10.25 6.25
CA GLU A 83 -15.90 9.28 6.93
C GLU A 83 -16.64 8.10 7.58
N ASN A 84 -17.97 8.16 7.68
CA ASN A 84 -18.80 7.03 8.11
C ASN A 84 -19.14 6.06 6.95
N ARG A 85 -18.67 6.34 5.74
CA ARG A 85 -18.77 5.47 4.55
C ARG A 85 -17.36 5.08 4.10
N ALA A 86 -17.26 3.96 3.39
CA ALA A 86 -16.00 3.54 2.79
C ALA A 86 -15.82 4.22 1.43
N ALA A 87 -14.77 5.05 1.29
CA ALA A 87 -14.27 5.47 -0.02
C ALA A 87 -13.41 4.36 -0.67
N TRP A 88 -13.29 4.39 -2.00
CA TRP A 88 -12.57 3.37 -2.78
C TRP A 88 -11.21 3.87 -3.24
N HIS A 89 -10.23 3.90 -2.32
CA HIS A 89 -8.89 4.47 -2.57
C HIS A 89 -7.74 3.47 -2.43
N ALA A 90 -7.81 2.53 -1.49
CA ALA A 90 -6.70 1.60 -1.17
C ALA A 90 -6.64 0.38 -2.11
N GLY A 91 -7.78 -0.11 -2.58
CA GLY A 91 -7.87 -1.33 -3.41
C GLY A 91 -7.32 -2.57 -2.71
N ASN A 92 -6.71 -3.50 -3.47
CA ASN A 92 -5.97 -4.63 -2.89
C ASN A 92 -4.77 -4.07 -2.11
N SER A 93 -4.82 -4.25 -0.79
CA SER A 93 -3.96 -3.58 0.17
C SER A 93 -3.83 -4.40 1.46
N SER A 94 -2.69 -4.27 2.12
CA SER A 94 -2.44 -4.88 3.42
C SER A 94 -1.47 -4.05 4.25
N TRP A 95 -1.70 -4.00 5.57
CA TRP A 95 -0.77 -3.44 6.53
C TRP A 95 -0.86 -4.19 7.84
N LYS A 96 0.28 -4.67 8.36
CA LYS A 96 0.36 -5.59 9.49
C LYS A 96 -0.56 -6.79 9.24
N ASN A 97 -1.50 -7.05 10.15
CA ASN A 97 -2.48 -8.14 10.07
C ASN A 97 -3.81 -7.72 9.41
N PHE A 98 -3.88 -6.56 8.77
CA PHE A 98 -5.08 -6.04 8.13
C PHE A 98 -4.96 -6.12 6.61
N THR A 99 -6.09 -6.39 5.94
CA THR A 99 -6.21 -6.41 4.47
C THR A 99 -7.46 -5.64 4.05
N GLN A 100 -7.56 -5.25 2.77
CA GLN A 100 -8.72 -4.54 2.22
C GLN A 100 -9.02 -3.23 2.97
N LEU A 101 -8.02 -2.35 3.03
CA LEU A 101 -8.00 -1.24 4.00
C LEU A 101 -9.12 -0.22 3.83
N ASN A 102 -9.75 -0.10 2.65
CA ASN A 102 -10.88 0.82 2.37
C ASN A 102 -11.92 0.88 3.50
N ASN A 103 -12.27 -0.28 4.08
CA ASN A 103 -13.34 -0.38 5.08
C ASN A 103 -12.95 0.11 6.48
N SER A 104 -11.67 0.46 6.68
CA SER A 104 -11.11 0.86 7.96
C SER A 104 -10.13 2.02 7.82
N SER A 105 -10.14 2.73 6.69
CA SER A 105 -9.21 3.82 6.43
C SER A 105 -9.91 5.07 5.95
N ILE A 106 -9.40 6.22 6.37
CA ILE A 106 -9.64 7.51 5.71
C ILE A 106 -8.59 7.69 4.62
N GLY A 107 -8.99 8.26 3.50
CA GLY A 107 -8.17 8.42 2.30
C GLY A 107 -8.09 9.89 1.91
N ILE A 108 -6.88 10.43 1.80
CA ILE A 108 -6.63 11.79 1.34
C ILE A 108 -5.89 11.73 0.01
N GLU A 109 -6.50 12.25 -1.04
CA GLU A 109 -5.88 12.50 -2.33
C GLU A 109 -5.30 13.90 -2.38
N ILE A 110 -4.05 14.03 -2.82
CA ILE A 110 -3.36 15.32 -2.93
C ILE A 110 -3.11 15.57 -4.41
N VAL A 111 -3.59 16.70 -4.92
CA VAL A 111 -3.36 17.08 -6.32
C VAL A 111 -1.86 17.27 -6.53
N ASN A 112 -1.26 16.39 -7.31
CA ASN A 112 0.17 16.41 -7.61
C ASN A 112 0.40 15.60 -8.90
N ALA A 113 1.35 16.04 -9.72
CA ALA A 113 1.63 15.43 -11.02
C ALA A 113 2.29 14.03 -10.93
N GLY A 114 2.66 13.57 -9.74
CA GLY A 114 3.29 12.27 -9.52
C GLY A 114 4.72 12.27 -10.04
N TRP A 115 4.99 11.46 -11.06
CA TRP A 115 6.32 11.34 -11.65
C TRP A 115 6.27 11.31 -13.17
N LYS A 116 7.41 11.61 -13.80
CA LYS A 116 7.65 11.44 -15.23
C LYS A 116 9.01 10.80 -15.45
N ASP A 117 9.09 9.91 -16.42
CA ASP A 117 10.39 9.39 -16.87
C ASP A 117 11.04 10.42 -17.81
N THR A 118 12.34 10.64 -17.61
CA THR A 118 13.19 11.50 -18.43
C THR A 118 14.41 10.70 -18.89
N PRO A 119 15.18 11.18 -19.89
CA PRO A 119 16.42 10.50 -20.28
C PRO A 119 17.44 10.34 -19.14
N GLN A 120 17.35 11.16 -18.10
CA GLN A 120 18.22 11.13 -16.91
C GLN A 120 17.64 10.27 -15.77
N GLY A 121 16.47 9.66 -15.97
CA GLY A 121 15.76 8.87 -14.97
C GLY A 121 14.41 9.46 -14.58
N ARG A 122 13.77 8.84 -13.60
CA ARG A 122 12.45 9.24 -13.10
C ARG A 122 12.54 10.48 -12.22
N VAL A 123 11.70 11.47 -12.49
CA VAL A 123 11.60 12.70 -11.70
C VAL A 123 10.21 12.77 -11.07
N TYR A 124 10.18 13.02 -9.76
CA TYR A 124 8.95 13.16 -8.98
C TYR A 124 8.65 14.65 -8.74
N ALA A 125 7.38 15.03 -8.81
CA ALA A 125 6.94 16.40 -8.57
C ALA A 125 6.97 16.72 -7.06
N PRO A 126 7.45 17.92 -6.66
CA PRO A 126 7.43 18.35 -5.27
C PRO A 126 6.01 18.68 -4.80
N PHE A 127 5.81 18.71 -3.47
CA PHE A 127 4.60 19.23 -2.85
C PHE A 127 4.81 20.69 -2.44
N PRO A 128 4.04 21.66 -2.97
CA PRO A 128 4.10 23.05 -2.54
C PRO A 128 3.89 23.23 -1.03
N GLN A 129 4.55 24.23 -0.45
CA GLN A 129 4.44 24.53 0.98
C GLN A 129 2.99 24.78 1.41
N ALA A 130 2.24 25.54 0.62
CA ALA A 130 0.83 25.84 0.90
C ALA A 130 -0.02 24.56 1.00
N GLN A 131 0.24 23.54 0.16
CA GLN A 131 -0.44 22.24 0.28
C GLN A 131 -0.13 21.58 1.61
N MET A 132 1.15 21.57 2.02
CA MET A 132 1.55 20.97 3.29
C MET A 132 0.95 21.71 4.49
N ASP A 133 0.84 23.03 4.42
CA ASP A 133 0.23 23.87 5.47
C ASP A 133 -1.26 23.60 5.63
N ALA A 134 -1.96 23.25 4.53
CA ALA A 134 -3.36 22.84 4.58
C ALA A 134 -3.55 21.37 4.97
N LEU A 135 -2.64 20.49 4.54
CA LEU A 135 -2.69 19.05 4.81
C LEU A 135 -2.48 18.75 6.29
N LEU A 136 -1.50 19.40 6.93
CA LEU A 136 -1.07 19.03 8.28
C LEU A 136 -2.18 19.19 9.33
N PRO A 137 -2.95 20.30 9.37
CA PRO A 137 -4.12 20.42 10.24
C PRO A 137 -5.20 19.37 9.95
N LEU A 138 -5.44 19.05 8.68
CA LEU A 138 -6.42 18.01 8.30
C LEU A 138 -6.01 16.63 8.83
N VAL A 139 -4.73 16.26 8.66
CA VAL A 139 -4.20 15.00 9.19
C VAL A 139 -4.31 14.95 10.71
N LYS A 140 -3.93 16.03 11.41
CA LYS A 140 -4.04 16.13 12.87
C LYS A 140 -5.49 15.94 13.35
N ASP A 141 -6.43 16.60 12.70
CA ASP A 141 -7.86 16.51 13.02
C ASP A 141 -8.40 15.09 12.86
N ILE A 142 -8.15 14.46 11.70
CA ILE A 142 -8.60 13.07 11.43
C ILE A 142 -7.98 12.10 12.44
N VAL A 143 -6.66 12.20 12.67
CA VAL A 143 -5.94 11.33 13.61
C VAL A 143 -6.52 11.46 15.02
N ALA A 144 -6.75 12.69 15.49
CA ALA A 144 -7.31 12.92 16.82
C ALA A 144 -8.75 12.42 16.95
N ARG A 145 -9.62 12.70 15.98
CA ARG A 145 -11.05 12.29 16.02
C ARG A 145 -11.24 10.78 16.01
N HIS A 146 -10.38 10.06 15.29
CA HIS A 146 -10.48 8.61 15.15
C HIS A 146 -9.56 7.81 16.08
N GLY A 147 -8.63 8.49 16.77
CA GLY A 147 -7.62 7.82 17.60
C GLY A 147 -6.68 6.94 16.77
N ILE A 148 -6.29 7.41 15.58
CA ILE A 148 -5.41 6.66 14.67
C ILE A 148 -4.00 6.62 15.24
N ALA A 149 -3.45 5.42 15.42
CA ALA A 149 -2.09 5.26 15.92
C ALA A 149 -1.04 5.76 14.89
N PRO A 150 0.11 6.31 15.31
CA PRO A 150 1.11 6.85 14.40
C PRO A 150 1.63 5.85 13.34
N GLU A 151 1.72 4.56 13.67
CA GLU A 151 2.07 3.49 12.71
C GLU A 151 1.03 3.25 11.60
N ASN A 152 -0.15 3.86 11.69
CA ASN A 152 -1.28 3.65 10.80
C ASN A 152 -1.56 4.87 9.92
N VAL A 153 -0.68 5.88 9.95
CA VAL A 153 -0.65 6.98 8.97
C VAL A 153 0.37 6.61 7.88
N LEU A 154 -0.15 6.26 6.72
CA LEU A 154 0.53 5.48 5.68
C LEU A 154 0.44 6.14 4.31
N GLY A 155 1.38 5.82 3.44
CA GLY A 155 1.24 6.05 2.00
C GLY A 155 0.54 4.88 1.32
N HIS A 156 0.01 5.08 0.12
CA HIS A 156 -0.49 3.98 -0.69
C HIS A 156 0.62 2.98 -1.05
N SER A 157 1.86 3.46 -1.19
CA SER A 157 3.07 2.65 -1.36
C SER A 157 3.32 1.69 -0.19
N ASP A 158 2.96 2.08 1.04
CA ASP A 158 3.16 1.25 2.22
C ASP A 158 2.25 0.01 2.18
N ILE A 159 1.02 0.20 1.71
CA ILE A 159 -0.04 -0.83 1.77
C ILE A 159 -0.16 -1.64 0.48
N ALA A 160 0.43 -1.16 -0.62
CA ALA A 160 0.38 -1.80 -1.93
C ALA A 160 1.72 -1.63 -2.71
N PRO A 161 2.86 -2.04 -2.14
CA PRO A 161 4.20 -1.75 -2.68
C PRO A 161 4.46 -2.32 -4.08
N LEU A 162 3.75 -3.38 -4.48
CA LEU A 162 3.89 -3.97 -5.81
C LEU A 162 3.17 -3.18 -6.91
N ARG A 163 2.26 -2.28 -6.53
CA ARG A 163 1.32 -1.62 -7.45
C ARG A 163 1.41 -0.10 -7.39
N LYS A 164 1.76 0.47 -6.24
CA LYS A 164 1.62 1.89 -5.95
C LYS A 164 2.91 2.48 -5.40
N GLN A 165 3.15 3.74 -5.75
CA GLN A 165 4.34 4.51 -5.35
C GLN A 165 3.96 5.81 -4.64
N ASP A 166 2.67 6.18 -4.66
CA ASP A 166 2.15 7.38 -4.03
C ASP A 166 2.15 7.28 -2.49
N PRO A 167 2.44 8.39 -1.78
CA PRO A 167 2.64 9.77 -2.27
C PRO A 167 4.07 10.08 -2.78
N GLY A 168 4.95 9.08 -2.88
CA GLY A 168 6.27 9.19 -3.50
C GLY A 168 7.35 9.82 -2.60
N PRO A 169 8.61 9.83 -3.08
CA PRO A 169 9.77 10.27 -2.32
C PRO A 169 9.83 11.78 -2.06
N GLN A 170 9.02 12.58 -2.77
CA GLN A 170 8.94 14.02 -2.57
C GLN A 170 7.94 14.40 -1.47
N PHE A 171 7.13 13.45 -0.98
CA PHE A 171 6.23 13.72 0.13
C PHE A 171 7.04 13.91 1.42
N PRO A 172 6.89 15.03 2.14
CA PRO A 172 7.76 15.37 3.26
C PRO A 172 7.31 14.70 4.56
N TRP A 173 7.41 13.37 4.63
CA TRP A 173 7.01 12.55 5.79
C TRP A 173 7.56 13.05 7.13
N GLN A 174 8.80 13.55 7.14
CA GLN A 174 9.42 14.08 8.36
C GLN A 174 8.62 15.21 9.01
N ARG A 175 7.84 15.99 8.24
CA ARG A 175 6.97 17.03 8.81
C ARG A 175 5.83 16.44 9.64
N LEU A 176 5.27 15.30 9.22
CA LEU A 176 4.29 14.57 10.02
C LEU A 176 4.95 13.98 11.28
N ALA A 177 6.18 13.50 11.17
CA ALA A 177 6.93 12.96 12.30
C ALA A 177 7.23 14.00 13.38
N GLN A 178 7.58 15.23 12.98
CA GLN A 178 7.82 16.36 13.88
C GLN A 178 6.58 16.72 14.71
N GLU A 179 5.40 16.35 14.22
CA GLU A 179 4.11 16.55 14.88
C GLU A 179 3.61 15.31 15.64
N GLY A 180 4.43 14.25 15.70
CA GLY A 180 4.07 12.99 16.36
C GLY A 180 3.03 12.15 15.63
N LEU A 181 2.75 12.45 14.35
CA LEU A 181 1.68 11.79 13.58
C LEU A 181 2.10 10.47 12.94
N ILE A 182 3.41 10.22 12.82
CA ILE A 182 3.95 8.97 12.27
C ILE A 182 5.11 8.47 13.13
N LEU A 183 5.39 7.17 13.02
CA LEU A 183 6.68 6.62 13.47
C LEU A 183 7.81 7.09 12.57
N TRP A 184 8.90 7.56 13.18
CA TRP A 184 10.12 7.98 12.51
C TRP A 184 11.35 7.45 13.24
N PRO A 185 12.38 6.98 12.53
CA PRO A 185 13.58 6.46 13.18
C PRO A 185 14.34 7.56 13.90
N ASP A 186 14.82 7.26 15.11
CA ASP A 186 15.75 8.12 15.83
C ASP A 186 17.10 8.16 15.08
N ALA A 187 17.50 9.36 14.65
CA ALA A 187 18.69 9.54 13.82
C ALA A 187 19.99 9.14 14.54
N ASN A 188 20.08 9.33 15.86
CA ASN A 188 21.25 8.96 16.65
C ASN A 188 21.37 7.43 16.75
N ARG A 189 20.25 6.73 16.97
CA ARG A 189 20.22 5.27 16.96
C ARG A 189 20.58 4.71 15.59
N VAL A 190 20.09 5.31 14.50
CA VAL A 190 20.45 4.89 13.13
C VAL A 190 21.95 5.04 12.91
N ALA A 191 22.51 6.20 13.27
CA ALA A 191 23.95 6.45 13.17
C ALA A 191 24.78 5.47 14.02
N ALA A 192 24.30 5.10 15.21
CA ALA A 192 24.99 4.18 16.10
C ALA A 192 25.04 2.73 15.57
N VAL A 193 23.98 2.24 14.93
CA VAL A 193 23.93 0.83 14.45
C VAL A 193 24.45 0.66 13.01
N ARG A 194 24.45 1.73 12.21
CA ARG A 194 24.83 1.66 10.79
C ARG A 194 26.22 1.07 10.53
N PRO A 195 27.30 1.40 11.29
CA PRO A 195 28.62 0.80 11.07
C PRO A 195 28.63 -0.73 11.16
N ALA A 196 27.76 -1.32 12.00
CA ALA A 196 27.63 -2.78 12.10
C ALA A 196 27.15 -3.39 10.78
N PHE A 197 26.17 -2.75 10.12
CA PHE A 197 25.65 -3.20 8.84
C PHE A 197 26.54 -2.85 7.65
N GLU A 198 27.40 -1.84 7.78
CA GLU A 198 28.47 -1.57 6.80
C GLU A 198 29.56 -2.64 6.84
N ALA A 199 29.88 -3.15 8.04
CA ALA A 199 30.83 -4.26 8.21
C ALA A 199 30.25 -5.60 7.73
N LEU A 200 28.96 -5.85 7.98
CA LEU A 200 28.27 -7.07 7.57
C LEU A 200 26.80 -6.78 7.23
N LEU A 201 26.50 -6.73 5.94
CA LEU A 201 25.13 -6.58 5.47
C LEU A 201 24.35 -7.89 5.71
N PRO A 202 23.15 -7.85 6.31
CA PRO A 202 22.33 -9.05 6.52
C PRO A 202 21.86 -9.68 5.20
N ASP A 203 21.45 -10.94 5.27
CA ASP A 203 20.84 -11.65 4.15
C ASP A 203 19.42 -11.12 3.82
N VAL A 204 18.90 -11.56 2.67
CA VAL A 204 17.58 -11.13 2.18
C VAL A 204 16.46 -11.53 3.13
N ALA A 205 16.56 -12.70 3.75
CA ALA A 205 15.57 -13.20 4.70
C ALA A 205 15.46 -12.27 5.92
N TRP A 206 16.57 -11.68 6.37
CA TRP A 206 16.56 -10.66 7.42
C TRP A 206 15.78 -9.41 7.00
N PHE A 207 16.01 -8.88 5.80
CA PHE A 207 15.27 -7.72 5.30
C PHE A 207 13.76 -8.00 5.20
N GLN A 208 13.39 -9.16 4.65
CA GLN A 208 11.99 -9.56 4.55
C GLN A 208 11.31 -9.67 5.93
N ARG A 209 11.99 -10.27 6.92
CA ARG A 209 11.49 -10.33 8.31
C ARG A 209 11.30 -8.95 8.92
N LYS A 210 12.25 -8.04 8.70
CA LYS A 210 12.19 -6.68 9.24
C LYS A 210 11.10 -5.84 8.58
N LEU A 211 10.94 -5.93 7.27
CA LEU A 211 9.82 -5.31 6.55
C LEU A 211 8.47 -5.83 7.03
N ALA A 212 8.34 -7.15 7.23
CA ALA A 212 7.13 -7.75 7.78
C ALA A 212 6.85 -7.28 9.22
N THR A 213 7.89 -7.20 10.06
CA THR A 213 7.79 -6.68 11.43
C THR A 213 7.35 -5.22 11.46
N HIS A 214 7.84 -4.41 10.52
CA HIS A 214 7.43 -3.02 10.39
C HIS A 214 5.94 -2.89 9.99
N GLY A 215 5.48 -3.76 9.09
CA GLY A 215 4.07 -3.86 8.72
C GLY A 215 3.80 -4.22 7.26
N PHE A 216 4.81 -4.38 6.41
CA PHE A 216 4.59 -4.73 5.02
C PHE A 216 4.08 -6.16 4.84
N GLY A 217 3.08 -6.33 3.98
CA GLY A 217 2.62 -7.64 3.54
C GLY A 217 3.53 -8.18 2.43
N LEU A 218 4.41 -9.13 2.77
CA LEU A 218 5.27 -9.82 1.79
C LEU A 218 5.57 -11.27 2.22
N VAL A 219 5.83 -12.12 1.22
CA VAL A 219 6.32 -13.48 1.43
C VAL A 219 7.79 -13.44 1.82
N GLN A 220 8.17 -14.19 2.86
CA GLN A 220 9.55 -14.28 3.34
C GLN A 220 10.27 -15.45 2.66
N SER A 221 10.48 -15.32 1.35
CA SER A 221 11.04 -16.37 0.48
C SER A 221 12.54 -16.63 0.69
N GLY A 222 13.26 -15.68 1.29
CA GLY A 222 14.73 -15.65 1.32
C GLY A 222 15.38 -15.28 -0.03
N ALA A 223 14.59 -15.09 -1.08
CA ALA A 223 15.07 -14.71 -2.41
C ALA A 223 14.93 -13.20 -2.64
N TYR A 224 15.88 -12.61 -3.36
CA TYR A 224 15.82 -11.20 -3.78
C TYR A 224 14.90 -11.03 -4.99
N ASP A 225 13.62 -11.36 -4.81
CA ASP A 225 12.59 -11.28 -5.83
C ASP A 225 12.09 -9.84 -6.05
N GLU A 226 11.23 -9.66 -7.07
CA GLU A 226 10.61 -8.37 -7.36
C GLU A 226 9.85 -7.84 -6.15
N ALA A 227 9.10 -8.70 -5.46
CA ALA A 227 8.32 -8.31 -4.29
C ALA A 227 9.19 -7.74 -3.18
N THR A 228 10.35 -8.33 -2.94
CA THR A 228 11.33 -7.83 -1.97
C THR A 228 11.89 -6.49 -2.42
N ARG A 229 12.31 -6.36 -3.69
CA ARG A 229 12.88 -5.12 -4.24
C ARG A 229 11.90 -3.96 -4.17
N THR A 230 10.66 -4.15 -4.62
CA THR A 230 9.65 -3.07 -4.64
C THR A 230 9.20 -2.70 -3.23
N THR A 231 9.16 -3.65 -2.30
CA THR A 231 8.85 -3.36 -0.89
C THR A 231 9.99 -2.57 -0.22
N LEU A 232 11.25 -2.92 -0.49
CA LEU A 232 12.39 -2.10 -0.09
C LEU A 232 12.32 -0.69 -0.67
N ALA A 233 11.99 -0.57 -1.96
CA ALA A 233 11.84 0.74 -2.61
C ALA A 233 10.74 1.59 -1.95
N ALA A 234 9.58 1.00 -1.62
CA ALA A 234 8.50 1.69 -0.92
C ALA A 234 8.93 2.19 0.47
N PHE A 235 9.62 1.34 1.25
CA PHE A 235 10.19 1.73 2.54
C PHE A 235 11.22 2.87 2.37
N GLN A 236 12.10 2.77 1.39
CA GLN A 236 13.10 3.78 1.08
C GLN A 236 12.47 5.11 0.64
N MET A 237 11.40 5.10 -0.18
CA MET A 237 10.68 6.32 -0.55
C MET A 237 10.21 7.11 0.67
N LYS A 238 9.78 6.41 1.73
CA LYS A 238 9.29 7.02 2.96
C LYS A 238 10.41 7.51 3.87
N TYR A 239 11.42 6.68 4.13
CA TYR A 239 12.41 6.93 5.19
C TYR A 239 13.79 7.39 4.68
N ARG A 240 14.06 7.22 3.39
CA ARG A 240 15.38 7.47 2.77
C ARG A 240 15.24 7.89 1.29
N PRO A 241 14.54 8.99 0.98
CA PRO A 241 14.17 9.35 -0.40
C PRO A 241 15.35 9.70 -1.33
N ARG A 242 16.57 9.79 -0.81
CA ARG A 242 17.80 10.04 -1.60
C ARG A 242 18.19 8.87 -2.51
N ASP A 243 17.79 7.65 -2.16
CA ASP A 243 17.95 6.46 -2.99
C ASP A 243 16.84 5.46 -2.68
N ILE A 244 16.01 5.25 -3.70
CA ILE A 244 14.77 4.47 -3.69
C ILE A 244 14.85 3.29 -4.66
N SER A 245 16.07 2.87 -5.01
CA SER A 245 16.32 1.82 -5.99
C SER A 245 15.75 0.45 -5.61
N GLY A 246 15.35 0.28 -4.35
CA GLY A 246 14.97 -1.01 -3.80
C GLY A 246 16.16 -1.94 -3.61
N VAL A 247 17.39 -1.43 -3.63
CA VAL A 247 18.62 -2.17 -3.33
C VAL A 247 18.84 -2.17 -1.82
N ALA A 248 19.05 -3.35 -1.24
CA ALA A 248 19.37 -3.51 0.17
C ALA A 248 20.77 -2.95 0.47
N ASP A 249 20.85 -2.10 1.49
CA ASP A 249 22.10 -1.50 1.96
C ASP A 249 22.10 -1.27 3.47
N ALA A 250 23.27 -0.88 3.99
CA ALA A 250 23.51 -0.76 5.43
C ALA A 250 22.64 0.32 6.09
N GLU A 251 22.32 1.40 5.38
CA GLU A 251 21.45 2.45 5.91
C GLU A 251 19.99 2.01 5.96
N THR A 252 19.51 1.32 4.93
CA THR A 252 18.17 0.71 4.93
C THR A 252 18.05 -0.32 6.05
N ALA A 253 19.09 -1.13 6.27
CA ALA A 253 19.15 -2.05 7.40
C ALA A 253 19.10 -1.31 8.75
N ALA A 254 19.89 -0.25 8.92
CA ALA A 254 19.88 0.56 10.15
C ALA A 254 18.51 1.20 10.43
N LEU A 255 17.85 1.74 9.40
CA LEU A 255 16.51 2.32 9.53
C LEU A 255 15.48 1.27 9.95
N LEU A 256 15.49 0.10 9.29
CA LEU A 256 14.62 -1.02 9.65
C LEU A 256 14.87 -1.52 11.07
N GLU A 257 16.14 -1.67 11.46
CA GLU A 257 16.52 -2.08 12.80
C GLU A 257 15.97 -1.11 13.86
N VAL A 258 16.16 0.19 13.66
CA VAL A 258 15.69 1.20 14.63
C VAL A 258 14.16 1.26 14.71
N LEU A 259 13.45 1.10 13.58
CA LEU A 259 12.00 1.14 13.53
C LEU A 259 11.32 -0.14 14.05
N THR A 260 12.02 -1.27 14.06
CA THR A 260 11.46 -2.57 14.46
C THR A 260 11.94 -3.06 15.81
N THR A 261 12.86 -2.33 16.44
CA THR A 261 13.48 -2.72 17.70
C THR A 261 13.16 -1.68 18.78
N PRO A 262 12.63 -2.10 19.95
CA PRO A 262 12.33 -1.20 21.06
C PRO A 262 13.50 -0.27 21.42
N ALA A 263 13.19 0.95 21.86
CA ALA A 263 14.20 1.97 22.15
C ALA A 263 15.25 1.55 23.19
N ASN A 264 14.89 0.64 24.10
CA ASN A 264 15.75 0.17 25.19
C ASN A 264 16.62 -1.05 24.84
N THR A 265 16.58 -1.54 23.61
CA THR A 265 17.42 -2.66 23.20
C THR A 265 18.84 -2.16 22.89
N PRO A 266 19.90 -2.74 23.51
CA PRO A 266 21.28 -2.40 23.18
C PRO A 266 21.55 -2.59 21.68
N PRO A 267 22.35 -1.71 21.05
CA PRO A 267 22.73 -1.90 19.66
C PRO A 267 23.40 -3.26 19.48
N PRO A 268 23.22 -3.93 18.33
CA PRO A 268 23.89 -5.19 18.06
C PRO A 268 25.40 -5.00 18.25
N VAL A 269 26.01 -5.88 19.06
CA VAL A 269 27.46 -5.85 19.29
C VAL A 269 28.12 -6.16 17.96
N VAL A 270 28.85 -5.18 17.42
CA VAL A 270 29.74 -5.39 16.28
C VAL A 270 30.74 -6.46 16.72
N PRO A 271 30.83 -7.64 16.07
CA PRO A 271 31.95 -8.51 16.30
C PRO A 271 33.19 -7.69 15.99
N ALA A 272 34.11 -7.54 16.95
CA ALA A 272 35.40 -6.92 16.67
C ALA A 272 35.93 -7.55 15.39
N ALA A 273 36.23 -6.72 14.39
CA ALA A 273 36.71 -7.18 13.09
C ALA A 273 37.74 -8.28 13.37
N LEU A 274 37.48 -9.50 12.89
CA LEU A 274 38.43 -10.58 13.02
C LEU A 274 39.75 -10.02 12.50
N ALA A 275 40.73 -9.89 13.40
CA ALA A 275 42.07 -9.46 13.04
C ALA A 275 42.47 -10.26 11.79
N PRO A 276 43.11 -9.64 10.80
CA PRO A 276 43.47 -10.35 9.58
C PRO A 276 44.22 -11.61 9.99
N VAL A 277 43.61 -12.77 9.69
CA VAL A 277 44.26 -14.05 9.85
C VAL A 277 45.52 -13.92 9.01
N ALA A 278 46.68 -13.94 9.67
CA ALA A 278 47.96 -13.89 9.00
C ALA A 278 47.95 -14.93 7.86
N PRO A 279 48.47 -14.60 6.67
CA PRO A 279 48.47 -15.53 5.57
C PRO A 279 49.12 -16.83 6.06
N VAL A 280 48.35 -17.92 6.03
CA VAL A 280 48.90 -19.26 6.21
C VAL A 280 49.90 -19.42 5.06
N ALA A 281 51.19 -19.44 5.40
CA ALA A 281 52.23 -19.77 4.44
C ALA A 281 51.83 -21.07 3.74
N PRO A 282 51.97 -21.18 2.42
CA PRO A 282 51.59 -22.40 1.72
C PRO A 282 52.41 -23.56 2.29
N THR A 283 51.75 -24.42 3.06
CA THR A 283 52.28 -25.73 3.37
C THR A 283 52.53 -26.43 2.04
N ALA A 284 53.79 -26.85 1.83
CA ALA A 284 54.21 -27.59 0.66
C ALA A 284 53.18 -28.69 0.34
N MET A 285 52.75 -28.74 -0.92
CA MET A 285 51.90 -29.81 -1.42
C MET A 285 52.53 -31.17 -1.06
N PRO A 286 51.79 -32.12 -0.52
CA PRO A 286 52.23 -33.51 -0.51
C PRO A 286 52.44 -33.96 -1.96
N ALA A 287 53.50 -34.72 -2.20
CA ALA A 287 53.78 -35.32 -3.50
C ALA A 287 52.54 -36.05 -4.06
N PRO A 288 52.31 -36.01 -5.39
CA PRO A 288 51.15 -36.67 -5.99
C PRO A 288 51.21 -38.18 -5.72
N ALA A 289 50.10 -38.74 -5.26
CA ALA A 289 49.91 -40.18 -5.14
C ALA A 289 50.05 -40.85 -6.52
N PRO A 290 50.59 -42.09 -6.59
CA PRO A 290 50.73 -42.80 -7.86
C PRO A 290 49.37 -43.01 -8.53
N ALA A 291 49.36 -42.90 -9.86
CA ALA A 291 48.18 -42.97 -10.69
C ALA A 291 47.39 -44.29 -10.48
N PRO A 292 46.05 -44.25 -10.37
CA PRO A 292 45.24 -45.46 -10.32
C PRO A 292 45.29 -46.18 -11.68
N MET A 293 45.37 -47.51 -11.63
CA MET A 293 45.32 -48.40 -12.80
C MET A 293 44.01 -48.20 -13.59
N PRO A 294 44.01 -48.42 -14.92
CA PRO A 294 42.86 -48.12 -15.77
C PRO A 294 41.68 -49.02 -15.41
N MET A 295 40.61 -48.42 -14.88
CA MET A 295 39.33 -49.09 -14.75
C MET A 295 38.66 -49.17 -16.13
N SER A 296 38.20 -50.37 -16.46
CA SER A 296 37.50 -50.71 -17.69
C SER A 296 36.26 -49.83 -17.90
N THR A 297 36.10 -49.33 -19.12
CA THR A 297 34.96 -48.53 -19.59
C THR A 297 33.64 -49.26 -19.38
N PRO A 298 32.65 -48.69 -18.65
CA PRO A 298 31.28 -49.21 -18.72
C PRO A 298 30.64 -48.83 -20.05
N THR A 299 30.08 -49.83 -20.73
CA THR A 299 29.27 -49.75 -21.95
C THR A 299 28.12 -48.75 -21.78
N PRO A 300 27.81 -47.90 -22.79
CA PRO A 300 26.69 -46.98 -22.71
C PRO A 300 25.37 -47.76 -22.61
N THR A 301 24.58 -47.44 -21.58
CA THR A 301 23.19 -47.89 -21.44
C THR A 301 22.33 -47.15 -22.48
N PRO A 302 21.43 -47.82 -23.21
CA PRO A 302 20.62 -47.17 -24.23
C PRO A 302 19.64 -46.15 -23.61
N THR A 303 19.64 -44.95 -24.19
CA THR A 303 18.67 -43.88 -23.92
C THR A 303 17.24 -44.37 -24.18
N PRO A 304 16.26 -44.10 -23.29
CA PRO A 304 14.86 -44.39 -23.59
C PRO A 304 14.37 -43.45 -24.69
N THR A 305 13.85 -44.02 -25.77
CA THR A 305 13.17 -43.31 -26.86
C THR A 305 11.90 -42.65 -26.32
N LEU A 306 11.79 -41.32 -26.45
CA LEU A 306 10.50 -40.64 -26.30
C LEU A 306 9.55 -41.11 -27.42
N PRO A 307 8.25 -41.32 -27.14
CA PRO A 307 7.27 -41.54 -28.20
C PRO A 307 7.11 -40.27 -29.05
N GLU A 308 6.99 -40.50 -30.36
CA GLU A 308 6.76 -39.50 -31.40
C GLU A 308 5.46 -38.70 -31.13
N PRO A 309 5.42 -37.38 -31.35
CA PRO A 309 4.19 -36.62 -31.22
C PRO A 309 3.20 -37.02 -32.32
N THR A 310 2.01 -37.47 -31.90
CA THR A 310 0.86 -37.74 -32.76
C THR A 310 0.51 -36.51 -33.61
N PRO A 311 0.16 -36.66 -34.91
CA PRO A 311 -0.28 -35.53 -35.72
C PRO A 311 -1.57 -34.94 -35.16
N VAL A 312 -1.57 -33.64 -34.85
CA VAL A 312 -2.78 -32.89 -34.52
C VAL A 312 -3.57 -32.68 -35.81
N LEU A 313 -4.79 -33.23 -35.87
CA LEU A 313 -5.75 -32.98 -36.95
C LEU A 313 -6.12 -31.49 -37.00
N PRO A 314 -6.38 -30.90 -38.18
CA PRO A 314 -6.81 -29.51 -38.28
C PRO A 314 -8.14 -29.32 -37.54
N VAL A 315 -8.18 -28.36 -36.62
CA VAL A 315 -9.43 -27.86 -36.04
C VAL A 315 -10.12 -27.02 -37.12
N GLU A 316 -11.30 -27.45 -37.56
CA GLU A 316 -12.17 -26.66 -38.43
C GLU A 316 -12.51 -25.32 -37.76
N PRO A 317 -12.52 -24.19 -38.51
CA PRO A 317 -12.94 -22.92 -37.96
C PRO A 317 -14.44 -22.96 -37.62
N THR A 318 -14.77 -22.70 -36.36
CA THR A 318 -16.11 -22.35 -35.88
C THR A 318 -16.69 -21.21 -36.73
N PRO A 319 -17.93 -21.29 -37.21
CA PRO A 319 -18.53 -20.22 -37.99
C PRO A 319 -18.71 -18.95 -37.14
N GLU A 320 -18.26 -17.85 -37.70
CA GLU A 320 -18.35 -16.49 -37.19
C GLU A 320 -19.82 -16.10 -36.98
N THR A 321 -20.19 -15.82 -35.73
CA THR A 321 -21.50 -15.25 -35.38
C THR A 321 -21.65 -13.88 -36.04
N ALA A 322 -22.70 -13.71 -36.84
CA ALA A 322 -23.02 -12.47 -37.53
C ALA A 322 -23.13 -11.26 -36.58
N PRO A 323 -22.71 -10.04 -37.01
CA PRO A 323 -22.82 -8.85 -36.19
C PRO A 323 -24.29 -8.44 -35.99
N ALA A 324 -24.60 -7.99 -34.77
CA ALA A 324 -25.91 -7.46 -34.40
C ALA A 324 -26.26 -6.21 -35.24
N PRO A 325 -27.55 -5.99 -35.58
CA PRO A 325 -27.97 -4.83 -36.37
C PRO A 325 -27.76 -3.52 -35.61
N ALA A 326 -27.26 -2.51 -36.32
CA ALA A 326 -27.04 -1.16 -35.82
C ALA A 326 -28.36 -0.50 -35.38
N THR A 327 -28.39 0.03 -34.16
CA THR A 327 -29.43 0.94 -33.67
C THR A 327 -29.45 2.24 -34.50
N PRO A 328 -30.62 2.72 -34.95
CA PRO A 328 -30.71 3.96 -35.71
C PRO A 328 -30.43 5.18 -34.83
N VAL A 329 -29.62 6.10 -35.36
CA VAL A 329 -29.40 7.44 -34.82
C VAL A 329 -30.70 8.22 -34.96
N ILE A 330 -31.31 8.58 -33.83
CA ILE A 330 -32.39 9.57 -33.77
C ILE A 330 -31.73 10.95 -33.88
N THR A 331 -31.87 11.59 -35.03
CA THR A 331 -31.75 13.03 -35.18
C THR A 331 -33.13 13.65 -34.93
N THR A 332 -33.20 14.62 -34.03
CA THR A 332 -34.36 15.51 -33.85
C THR A 332 -33.87 16.95 -33.64
N PRO A 333 -34.69 17.93 -34.05
CA PRO A 333 -34.25 19.20 -34.67
C PRO A 333 -33.64 20.24 -33.74
#